data_AF-A0A060BQ67-F1
#
_entry.id   AF-A0A060BQ67-F1
#
_cell.length_a   1.000
_cell.length_b   1.000
_cell.length_c   1.000
_cell.angle_alpha   90.00
_cell.angle_beta   90.00
_cell.angle_gamma   90.00
#
_symmetry.space_group_name_H-M   'P 1'
#
loop_
_entity.id
_entity.type
_entity.pdbx_description
1 polymer ?
#
loop_
_entity_poly.entity_id
_entity_poly.type
_entity_poly.pdbx_seq_one_letter_code
_entity_poly.pdbx_strand_id
1 'polypeptide(L)'
;MLMTVPGMPSVYYGDEQAFRGRKLEGFRADDELRPPLPRTPKDLFSGGEAMHRFYQRLIALRRQHPWLTRASLEVVGKENEWIEYAVHGTRGEHLDVRIEVAPVERLHIVGAGTDFRWS
;
A
#
# COMPACT_ATOMS: atom_id res chain seq x y z
N MET A 1 -1.07 1.04 -3.78
CA MET A 1 -2.41 0.83 -4.39
C MET A 1 -3.54 0.78 -3.35
N LEU A 2 -3.56 -0.18 -2.41
CA LEU A 2 -4.73 -0.38 -1.52
C LEU A 2 -5.12 0.84 -0.67
N MET A 3 -4.15 1.71 -0.33
CA MET A 3 -4.42 2.92 0.45
C MET A 3 -5.13 4.03 -0.35
N THR A 4 -5.18 3.94 -1.67
CA THR A 4 -5.75 4.97 -2.57
C THR A 4 -7.01 4.52 -3.31
N VAL A 5 -7.36 3.23 -3.28
CA VAL A 5 -8.62 2.74 -3.86
C VAL A 5 -9.82 2.90 -2.90
N PRO A 6 -11.06 2.85 -3.42
CA PRO A 6 -12.26 2.84 -2.59
C PRO A 6 -12.34 1.66 -1.62
N GLY A 7 -13.01 1.84 -0.48
CA GLY A 7 -13.27 0.78 0.51
C GLY A 7 -12.45 0.86 1.80
N MET A 8 -12.10 -0.29 2.38
CA MET A 8 -11.33 -0.39 3.64
C MET A 8 -10.12 -1.30 3.43
N PRO A 9 -8.89 -0.75 3.32
CA PRO A 9 -7.71 -1.57 3.17
C PRO A 9 -7.44 -2.39 4.44
N SER A 10 -7.09 -3.65 4.27
CA SER A 10 -6.59 -4.52 5.33
C SER A 10 -5.10 -4.77 5.11
N VAL A 11 -4.33 -4.78 6.19
CA VAL A 11 -2.88 -5.03 6.18
C VAL A 11 -2.62 -6.25 7.05
N TYR A 12 -1.85 -7.23 6.54
CA TYR A 12 -1.46 -8.38 7.33
C TYR A 12 -0.21 -8.05 8.14
N TYR A 13 -0.09 -8.60 9.36
CA TYR A 13 1.05 -8.27 10.22
C TYR A 13 2.36 -8.71 9.56
N GLY A 14 3.35 -7.81 9.54
CA GLY A 14 4.63 -8.04 8.88
C GLY A 14 4.71 -7.49 7.45
N ASP A 15 3.59 -7.20 6.78
CA ASP A 15 3.58 -6.52 5.47
C ASP A 15 4.24 -5.13 5.57
N GLU A 16 3.98 -4.44 6.68
CA GLU A 16 4.58 -3.13 6.98
C GLU A 16 6.09 -3.21 7.23
N GLN A 17 6.65 -4.41 7.37
CA GLN A 17 8.08 -4.65 7.48
C GLN A 17 8.65 -5.45 6.29
N ALA A 18 7.84 -5.66 5.24
CA ALA A 18 8.21 -6.48 4.08
C ALA A 18 8.65 -7.91 4.44
N PHE A 19 8.00 -8.52 5.43
CA PHE A 19 8.28 -9.92 5.79
C PHE A 19 8.02 -10.83 4.58
N ARG A 20 8.94 -11.78 4.38
CA ARG A 20 8.84 -12.78 3.32
C ARG A 20 8.68 -14.15 3.96
N GLY A 21 7.83 -14.95 3.35
CA GLY A 21 7.64 -16.35 3.72
C GLY A 21 7.30 -17.15 2.48
N ARG A 22 7.68 -18.43 2.47
CA ARG A 22 7.28 -19.35 1.42
C ARG A 22 6.12 -20.19 1.90
N LYS A 23 5.13 -20.42 1.04
CA LYS A 23 4.12 -21.45 1.30
C LYS A 23 4.80 -22.82 1.23
N LEU A 24 4.75 -23.57 2.31
CA LEU A 24 5.23 -24.95 2.39
C LEU A 24 4.08 -25.94 2.10
N GLU A 25 4.41 -27.22 2.04
CA GLU A 25 3.42 -28.30 1.94
C GLU A 25 3.23 -29.02 3.29
N GLY A 26 2.09 -29.68 3.47
CA GLY A 26 1.77 -30.48 4.66
C GLY A 26 1.21 -29.67 5.84
N PHE A 27 1.28 -30.24 7.04
CA PHE A 27 0.64 -29.69 8.25
C PHE A 27 1.15 -28.28 8.63
N ARG A 28 2.42 -27.98 8.34
CA ARG A 28 3.10 -26.71 8.67
C ARG A 28 3.23 -25.79 7.45
N ALA A 29 2.29 -25.90 6.51
CA ALA A 29 2.32 -25.21 5.22
C ALA A 29 2.42 -23.67 5.34
N ASP A 30 1.89 -23.11 6.43
CA ASP A 30 1.79 -21.66 6.66
C ASP A 30 2.82 -21.10 7.64
N ASP A 31 3.67 -21.94 8.22
CA ASP A 31 4.53 -21.51 9.33
C ASP A 31 5.47 -20.35 8.93
N GLU A 32 6.07 -20.42 7.74
CA GLU A 32 6.91 -19.33 7.22
C GLU A 32 6.10 -18.08 6.83
N LEU A 33 4.80 -18.21 6.52
CA LEU A 33 3.91 -17.09 6.22
C LEU A 33 3.34 -16.44 7.50
N ARG A 34 3.44 -17.14 8.64
CA ARG A 34 2.92 -16.71 9.93
C ARG A 34 4.00 -16.74 11.02
N PRO A 35 5.15 -16.06 10.80
CA PRO A 35 6.20 -16.03 11.80
C PRO A 35 5.65 -15.40 13.09
N PRO A 36 5.99 -15.95 14.28
CA PRO A 36 5.58 -15.34 15.52
C PRO A 36 6.19 -13.94 15.64
N LEU A 37 5.39 -12.98 16.09
CA LEU A 37 5.91 -11.66 16.45
C LEU A 37 6.94 -11.81 17.58
N PRO A 38 8.02 -11.00 17.56
CA PRO A 38 8.99 -11.03 18.63
C PRO A 38 8.37 -10.56 19.95
N ARG A 39 9.01 -10.91 21.07
CA ARG A 39 8.50 -10.62 22.42
C ARG A 39 8.41 -9.14 22.72
N THR A 40 9.30 -8.33 22.15
CA THR A 40 9.31 -6.88 22.35
C THR A 40 9.48 -6.14 21.03
N PRO A 41 8.97 -4.89 20.90
CA PRO A 41 9.20 -4.08 19.70
C PRO A 41 10.67 -3.82 19.38
N LYS A 42 11.57 -3.87 20.37
CA LYS A 42 13.02 -3.67 20.16
C LYS A 42 13.66 -4.80 19.37
N ASP A 43 13.03 -5.96 19.34
CA ASP A 43 13.50 -7.16 18.65
C ASP A 43 12.87 -7.31 17.27
N LEU A 44 12.11 -6.31 16.80
CA LEU A 44 11.58 -6.28 15.43
C LEU A 44 12.72 -6.19 14.42
N PHE A 45 12.51 -6.80 13.26
CA PHE A 45 13.49 -6.80 12.19
C PHE A 45 13.77 -5.37 11.70
N SER A 46 14.97 -4.88 11.96
CA SER A 46 15.37 -3.50 11.64
C SER A 46 15.42 -3.22 10.14
N GLY A 47 15.54 -4.24 9.29
CA GLY A 47 15.51 -4.07 7.84
C GLY A 47 14.16 -3.58 7.28
N GLY A 48 13.08 -3.68 8.06
CA GLY A 48 11.73 -3.27 7.65
C GLY A 48 11.41 -1.78 7.86
N GLU A 49 12.28 -1.00 8.49
CA GLU A 49 11.95 0.37 8.90
C GLU A 49 11.56 1.31 7.75
N ALA A 50 12.22 1.19 6.59
CA ALA A 50 11.91 2.01 5.43
C ALA A 50 10.48 1.71 4.91
N MET A 51 10.12 0.43 4.84
CA MET A 51 8.77 0.01 4.48
C MET A 51 7.75 0.46 5.53
N HIS A 52 8.09 0.37 6.81
CA HIS A 52 7.21 0.79 7.89
C HIS A 52 6.87 2.28 7.80
N ARG A 53 7.89 3.14 7.58
CA ARG A 53 7.70 4.58 7.34
C ARG A 53 6.88 4.86 6.09
N PHE A 54 7.05 4.06 5.03
CA PHE A 54 6.26 4.18 3.81
C PHE A 54 4.77 3.88 4.06
N TYR A 55 4.45 2.80 4.77
CA TYR A 55 3.08 2.48 5.20
C TYR A 55 2.48 3.60 6.05
N GLN A 56 3.21 4.13 7.03
CA GLN A 56 2.74 5.24 7.87
C GLN A 56 2.38 6.47 7.04
N ARG A 57 3.19 6.83 6.04
CA ARG A 57 2.91 7.97 5.16
C ARG A 57 1.65 7.73 4.31
N LEU A 58 1.46 6.52 3.77
CA LEU A 58 0.26 6.18 2.99
C LEU A 58 -1.01 6.14 3.86
N ILE A 59 -0.91 5.63 5.08
CA ILE A 59 -2.01 5.66 6.06
C ILE A 59 -2.37 7.09 6.42
N ALA A 60 -1.37 7.96 6.65
CA ALA A 60 -1.58 9.37 6.91
C ALA A 60 -2.29 10.07 5.73
N LEU A 61 -1.86 9.81 4.49
CA LEU A 61 -2.52 10.29 3.28
C LEU A 61 -3.99 9.84 3.25
N ARG A 62 -4.28 8.56 3.45
CA ARG A 62 -5.66 8.06 3.45
C ARG A 62 -6.51 8.72 4.54
N ARG A 63 -5.96 8.95 5.73
CA ARG A 63 -6.67 9.61 6.83
C ARG A 63 -7.00 11.08 6.54
N GLN A 64 -6.18 11.76 5.74
CA GLN A 64 -6.45 13.12 5.28
C GLN A 64 -7.53 13.16 4.18
N HIS A 65 -7.77 12.03 3.51
CA HIS A 65 -8.75 11.88 2.41
C HIS A 65 -9.85 10.85 2.73
N PRO A 66 -10.67 11.05 3.79
CA PRO A 66 -11.67 10.06 4.21
C PRO A 66 -12.74 9.77 3.15
N TRP A 67 -12.95 10.70 2.20
CA TRP A 67 -13.86 10.57 1.06
C TRP A 67 -13.48 9.38 0.15
N LEU A 68 -12.21 8.96 0.15
CA LEU A 68 -11.75 7.77 -0.56
C LEU A 68 -12.57 6.52 -0.22
N THR A 69 -13.08 6.41 1.00
CA THR A 69 -13.88 5.25 1.44
C THR A 69 -15.09 4.98 0.53
N ARG A 70 -15.71 6.04 -0.02
CA ARG A 70 -16.94 5.97 -0.84
C ARG A 70 -16.74 6.47 -2.28
N ALA A 71 -15.49 6.70 -2.68
CA ALA A 71 -15.16 7.21 -3.99
C ALA A 71 -15.52 6.21 -5.12
N SER A 72 -15.63 6.72 -6.34
CA SER A 72 -15.55 5.90 -7.55
C SER A 72 -14.13 5.90 -8.10
N LEU A 73 -13.78 4.89 -8.90
CA LEU A 73 -12.46 4.74 -9.51
C LEU A 73 -12.62 4.46 -11.01
N GLU A 74 -11.77 5.10 -11.81
CA GLU A 74 -11.64 4.88 -13.25
C GLU A 74 -10.19 4.49 -13.57
N VAL A 75 -9.98 3.41 -14.34
CA VAL A 75 -8.66 3.05 -14.84
C VAL A 75 -8.40 3.86 -16.11
N VAL A 76 -7.44 4.78 -16.06
CA VAL A 76 -7.07 5.68 -17.16
C VAL A 76 -6.19 4.95 -18.18
N GLY A 77 -5.28 4.11 -17.69
CA GLY A 77 -4.37 3.36 -18.55
C GLY A 77 -3.63 2.28 -17.77
N LYS A 78 -3.14 1.26 -18.48
CA LYS A 78 -2.30 0.22 -17.88
C LYS A 78 -1.49 -0.51 -18.94
N GLU A 79 -0.34 -1.01 -18.52
CA GLU A 79 0.43 -2.05 -19.18
C GLU A 79 0.88 -3.09 -18.14
N ASN A 80 1.65 -4.08 -18.56
CA ASN A 80 2.19 -5.10 -17.64
C ASN A 80 2.99 -4.50 -16.47
N GLU A 81 3.65 -3.37 -16.70
CA GLU A 81 4.63 -2.79 -15.76
C GLU A 81 4.09 -1.53 -15.05
N TRP A 82 2.90 -1.06 -15.40
CA TRP A 82 2.32 0.13 -14.77
C TRP A 82 0.81 0.17 -14.85
N ILE A 83 0.20 0.88 -13.90
CA ILE A 83 -1.23 1.22 -13.91
C ILE A 83 -1.42 2.67 -13.50
N GLU A 84 -2.36 3.32 -14.16
CA GLU A 84 -2.80 4.67 -13.86
C GLU A 84 -4.32 4.68 -13.69
N TYR A 85 -4.79 5.29 -12.60
CA TYR A 85 -6.21 5.40 -12.31
C TYR A 85 -6.52 6.70 -11.59
N ALA A 86 -7.73 7.17 -11.84
CA ALA A 86 -8.33 8.34 -11.22
C ALA A 86 -9.34 7.89 -10.16
N VAL A 87 -9.40 8.60 -9.04
CA VAL A 87 -10.34 8.36 -7.95
C VAL A 87 -11.13 9.63 -7.71
N HIS A 88 -12.47 9.53 -7.72
CA HIS A 88 -13.37 10.68 -7.66
C HIS A 88 -14.26 10.64 -6.41
N GLY A 89 -14.24 11.73 -5.65
CA GLY A 89 -15.13 11.96 -4.53
C GLY A 89 -16.46 12.54 -4.98
N THR A 90 -17.46 12.48 -4.11
CA THR A 90 -18.81 12.94 -4.42
C THR A 90 -18.95 14.47 -4.40
N ARG A 91 -17.95 15.21 -3.92
CA ARG A 91 -17.95 16.69 -3.84
C ARG A 91 -16.88 17.30 -4.73
N GLY A 92 -16.48 16.59 -5.79
CA GLY A 92 -15.46 17.03 -6.74
C GLY A 92 -14.03 16.81 -6.26
N GLU A 93 -13.81 16.10 -5.15
CA GLU A 93 -12.47 15.65 -4.79
C GLU A 93 -11.93 14.69 -5.86
N HIS A 94 -10.63 14.76 -6.12
CA HIS A 94 -10.01 13.95 -7.17
C HIS A 94 -8.56 13.62 -6.81
N LEU A 95 -8.15 12.38 -7.08
CA LEU A 95 -6.79 11.89 -6.98
C LEU A 95 -6.43 11.07 -8.22
N ASP A 96 -5.34 11.45 -8.88
CA ASP A 96 -4.66 10.67 -9.89
C ASP A 96 -3.56 9.84 -9.24
N VAL A 97 -3.49 8.56 -9.60
CA VAL A 97 -2.50 7.62 -9.06
C VAL A 97 -1.82 6.88 -10.19
N ARG A 98 -0.50 6.97 -10.24
CA ARG A 98 0.36 6.20 -11.15
C ARG A 98 1.28 5.29 -10.34
N ILE A 99 1.27 4.01 -10.68
CA ILE A 99 2.12 2.98 -10.07
C ILE A 99 2.91 2.31 -11.19
N GLU A 100 4.23 2.35 -11.10
CA GLU A 100 5.15 1.61 -11.96
C GLU A 100 5.83 0.55 -11.10
N VAL A 101 5.92 -0.69 -11.62
CA VAL A 101 6.57 -1.81 -10.92
C VAL A 101 7.84 -2.29 -11.62
N ALA A 102 8.07 -1.84 -12.86
CA ALA A 102 9.29 -2.09 -13.61
C ALA A 102 9.55 -0.94 -14.61
N PRO A 103 10.81 -0.69 -15.01
CA PRO A 103 12.04 -1.33 -14.52
C PRO A 103 12.46 -0.86 -13.11
N VAL A 104 11.85 0.22 -12.62
CA VAL A 104 12.07 0.77 -11.27
C VAL A 104 10.71 1.04 -10.67
N GLU A 105 10.51 0.62 -9.43
CA GLU A 105 9.26 0.83 -8.71
C GLU A 105 9.07 2.33 -8.44
N ARG A 106 7.92 2.88 -8.84
CA ARG A 106 7.57 4.28 -8.60
C ARG A 106 6.11 4.42 -8.24
N LEU A 107 5.81 5.35 -7.34
CA LEU A 107 4.47 5.75 -6.99
C LEU A 107 4.36 7.27 -7.05
N HIS A 108 3.38 7.75 -7.81
CA HIS A 108 2.99 9.15 -7.83
C HIS A 108 1.49 9.27 -7.55
N ILE A 109 1.13 10.13 -6.59
CA ILE A 109 -0.26 10.44 -6.26
C ILE A 109 -0.42 11.96 -6.27
N VAL A 110 -1.34 12.48 -7.08
CA VAL A 110 -1.58 13.92 -7.23
C VAL A 110 -3.06 14.22 -7.11
N GLY A 111 -3.40 15.37 -6.52
CA GLY A 111 -4.78 15.85 -6.43
C GLY A 111 -5.22 16.05 -4.98
N ALA A 112 -6.35 16.73 -4.79
CA ALA A 112 -6.90 17.07 -3.47
C ALA A 112 -5.84 17.70 -2.51
N GLY A 113 -4.94 18.53 -3.03
CA GLY A 113 -3.86 19.15 -2.24
C GLY A 113 -2.67 18.23 -1.90
N THR A 114 -2.57 17.06 -2.54
CA THR A 114 -1.47 16.09 -2.38
C THR A 114 -0.56 16.08 -3.61
N ASP A 115 0.75 16.04 -3.41
CA ASP A 115 1.76 15.57 -4.37
C ASP A 115 2.68 14.60 -3.60
N PHE A 116 2.41 13.31 -3.72
CA PHE A 116 3.16 12.25 -3.04
C PHE A 116 3.99 11.48 -4.04
N ARG A 117 5.30 11.40 -3.80
CA ARG A 117 6.25 10.65 -4.63
C ARG A 117 7.04 9.64 -3.80
N TRP A 118 7.26 8.48 -4.40
CA TRP A 118 8.14 7.44 -3.90
C TRP A 118 8.80 6.71 -5.07
N SER A 119 10.08 6.39 -4.90
CA SER A 119 10.98 5.71 -5.85
C SER A 119 12.12 5.03 -5.09
#